data_AF-A0A7S3M213-F1
#
_entry.id   AF-A0A7S3M213-F1
#
_cell.length_a   1.000
_cell.length_b   1.000
_cell.length_c   1.000
_cell.angle_alpha   90.00
_cell.angle_beta   90.00
_cell.angle_gamma   90.00
#
_symmetry.space_group_name_H-M   'P 1'
#
loop_
_entity.id
_entity.type
_entity.pdbx_description
1 polymer ?
#
loop_
_entity_poly.entity_id
_entity_poly.type
_entity_poly.pdbx_seq_one_letter_code
_entity_poly.pdbx_strand_id
1 'polypeptide(L)'
;IGFDNIPGSTDIRIGKQVVSYPAEIGGTCRSWDADLHPECKKGEPESWCQHKWCYVDPCSCDLPEVPKVTMYLPEASFTGKSLYYSYETCGSPDTFTKKWNLEACVNQQDKERCEVLKKEGGHNKCAWTGTRCLGAELVAHPLCTGVVDAVKEGEALAAPKSGSV
;
A
#
# COMPACT_ATOMS: atom_id res chain seq x y z
N ILE A 1 5.93 10.11 -0.48
CA ILE A 1 7.27 10.02 0.15
C ILE A 1 8.27 10.04 -1.00
N GLY A 2 9.29 10.90 -0.99
CA GLY A 2 10.14 11.14 -2.17
C GLY A 2 11.62 11.07 -1.84
N PHE A 3 12.19 9.86 -1.86
CA PHE A 3 13.62 9.64 -1.80
C PHE A 3 14.07 9.05 -3.15
N ASP A 4 14.94 9.75 -3.86
CA ASP A 4 15.37 9.42 -5.22
C ASP A 4 16.90 9.62 -5.30
N ASN A 5 17.56 8.84 -6.15
CA ASN A 5 19.01 8.79 -6.34
C ASN A 5 19.79 8.39 -5.07
N ILE A 6 19.18 7.59 -4.19
CA ILE A 6 19.90 7.01 -3.05
C ILE A 6 20.68 5.77 -3.53
N PRO A 7 22.02 5.77 -3.45
CA PRO A 7 22.81 4.62 -3.85
C PRO A 7 22.63 3.44 -2.89
N GLY A 8 22.79 2.23 -3.42
CA GLY A 8 22.76 0.98 -2.65
C GLY A 8 21.50 0.15 -2.88
N SER A 9 21.34 -0.86 -2.03
CA SER A 9 20.25 -1.83 -2.12
C SER A 9 19.62 -2.09 -0.75
N THR A 10 18.38 -2.59 -0.77
CA THR A 10 17.66 -3.09 0.39
C THR A 10 17.16 -4.50 0.09
N ASP A 11 17.31 -5.39 1.06
CA ASP A 11 16.92 -6.79 0.91
C ASP A 11 15.47 -6.97 1.34
N ILE A 12 14.63 -7.38 0.40
CA ILE A 12 13.19 -7.61 0.62
C ILE A 12 12.93 -9.11 0.66
N ARG A 13 12.25 -9.55 1.72
CA ARG A 13 11.85 -10.94 1.88
C ARG A 13 10.49 -11.18 1.24
N ILE A 14 10.45 -12.05 0.23
CA ILE A 14 9.25 -12.41 -0.55
C ILE A 14 9.02 -13.91 -0.39
N GLY A 15 8.11 -14.27 0.51
CA GLY A 15 7.92 -15.65 0.94
C GLY A 15 9.20 -16.23 1.54
N LYS A 16 9.82 -17.19 0.83
CA LYS A 16 11.10 -17.81 1.26
C LYS A 16 12.33 -17.18 0.61
N GLN A 17 12.15 -16.26 -0.33
CA GLN A 17 13.23 -15.65 -1.09
C GLN A 17 13.62 -14.31 -0.49
N VAL A 18 14.89 -13.94 -0.66
CA VAL A 18 15.38 -12.58 -0.41
C VAL A 18 15.79 -12.01 -1.76
N VAL A 19 15.24 -10.86 -2.09
CA VAL A 19 15.46 -10.17 -3.37
C VAL A 19 16.04 -8.79 -3.05
N SER A 20 17.16 -8.46 -3.68
CA SER A 20 17.81 -7.16 -3.49
C SER A 20 17.17 -6.13 -4.42
N TYR A 21 16.47 -5.15 -3.85
CA TYR A 21 15.90 -4.01 -4.55
C TYR A 21 16.79 -2.78 -4.39
N PRO A 22 16.69 -1.76 -5.27
CA PRO A 22 17.32 -0.48 -5.04
C PRO A 22 16.97 0.10 -3.68
N ALA A 23 17.91 0.77 -3.01
CA ALA A 23 17.64 1.45 -1.73
C ALA A 23 16.52 2.50 -1.84
N GLU A 24 16.29 3.02 -3.05
CA GLU A 24 15.24 3.98 -3.37
C GLU A 24 13.87 3.36 -3.73
N ILE A 25 13.67 2.05 -3.51
CA ILE A 25 12.40 1.38 -3.85
C ILE A 25 11.17 2.15 -3.34
N GLY A 26 10.20 2.35 -4.23
CA GLY A 26 8.96 3.05 -3.91
C GLY A 26 9.11 4.57 -3.76
N GLY A 27 10.32 5.14 -3.84
CA GLY A 27 10.52 6.58 -3.68
C GLY A 27 9.95 7.43 -4.83
N THR A 28 9.76 6.83 -6.01
CA THR A 28 9.16 7.46 -7.19
C THR A 28 8.22 6.48 -7.90
N CYS A 29 7.36 7.00 -8.79
CA CYS A 29 6.45 6.17 -9.59
C CYS A 29 7.21 5.37 -10.66
N ARG A 30 7.57 4.13 -10.35
CA ARG A 30 8.24 3.20 -11.27
C ARG A 30 7.68 1.79 -11.13
N SER A 31 7.93 0.96 -12.13
CA SER A 31 7.56 -0.46 -12.15
C SER A 31 8.61 -1.26 -11.39
N TRP A 32 8.72 -1.04 -10.08
CA TRP A 32 9.81 -1.53 -9.23
C TRP A 32 9.99 -3.05 -9.27
N ASP A 33 8.90 -3.78 -9.52
CA ASP A 33 8.87 -5.24 -9.47
C ASP A 33 9.22 -5.91 -10.79
N ALA A 34 9.15 -5.19 -11.91
CA ALA A 34 9.19 -5.72 -13.28
C ALA A 34 10.32 -6.74 -13.49
N ASP A 35 11.53 -6.39 -13.05
CA ASP A 35 12.74 -7.18 -13.26
C ASP A 35 13.29 -7.81 -11.98
N LEU A 36 12.57 -7.71 -10.86
CA LEU A 36 13.08 -8.09 -9.54
C LEU A 36 12.18 -9.13 -8.85
N HIS A 37 10.87 -8.93 -8.87
CA HIS A 37 9.96 -9.82 -8.16
C HIS A 37 9.95 -11.22 -8.78
N PRO A 38 9.97 -12.31 -7.97
CA PRO A 38 10.06 -13.67 -8.49
C PRO A 38 8.94 -14.04 -9.47
N GLU A 39 7.73 -13.56 -9.24
CA GLU A 39 6.56 -13.77 -10.13
C GLU A 39 6.68 -13.02 -11.46
N CYS A 40 7.43 -11.91 -11.49
CA CYS A 40 7.66 -11.13 -12.71
C CYS A 40 8.76 -11.72 -13.59
N LYS A 41 9.57 -12.64 -13.04
CA LYS A 41 10.61 -13.37 -13.77
C LYS A 41 10.13 -14.70 -14.37
N LYS A 42 8.87 -15.07 -14.16
CA LYS A 42 8.29 -16.29 -14.73
C LYS A 42 7.96 -16.08 -16.22
N GLY A 43 7.74 -17.19 -16.93
CA GLY A 43 7.49 -17.18 -18.38
C GLY A 43 6.22 -16.40 -18.79
N GLU A 44 5.25 -16.29 -17.90
CA GLU A 44 4.08 -15.42 -18.06
C GLU A 44 4.02 -14.47 -16.85
N PRO A 45 4.56 -13.24 -16.95
CA PRO A 45 4.57 -12.30 -15.84
C PRO A 45 3.16 -11.79 -15.53
N GLU A 46 2.88 -11.58 -14.25
CA GLU A 46 1.60 -11.01 -13.82
C GLU A 46 1.47 -9.54 -14.27
N SER A 47 0.24 -9.07 -14.48
CA SER A 47 -0.01 -7.73 -15.02
C SER A 47 0.59 -6.60 -14.18
N TRP A 48 0.57 -6.74 -12.86
CA TRP A 48 1.09 -5.75 -11.92
C TRP A 48 2.61 -5.56 -12.01
N CYS A 49 3.35 -6.49 -12.62
CA CYS A 49 4.79 -6.38 -12.78
C CYS A 49 5.21 -5.10 -13.52
N GLN A 50 4.40 -4.64 -14.47
CA GLN A 50 4.66 -3.42 -15.23
C GLN A 50 3.98 -2.18 -14.64
N HIS A 51 3.16 -2.34 -13.60
CA HIS A 51 2.43 -1.23 -12.99
C HIS A 51 3.35 -0.40 -12.11
N LYS A 52 3.19 0.92 -12.21
CA LYS A 52 3.96 1.86 -11.41
C LYS A 52 3.32 2.02 -10.04
N TRP A 53 4.15 2.07 -9.01
CA TRP A 53 3.71 2.39 -7.65
C TRP A 53 4.77 3.20 -6.92
N CYS A 54 4.35 3.86 -5.84
CA CYS A 54 5.23 4.57 -4.94
C CYS A 54 4.73 4.47 -3.49
N TYR A 55 5.60 4.84 -2.55
CA TYR A 55 5.25 5.04 -1.16
C TYR A 55 4.65 6.43 -0.95
N VAL A 56 3.53 6.46 -0.24
CA VAL A 56 2.73 7.65 0.02
C VAL A 56 2.61 7.88 1.53
N ASP A 57 2.35 9.13 1.92
CA ASP A 57 1.93 9.40 3.30
C ASP A 57 0.41 9.21 3.37
N PRO A 58 -0.07 8.21 4.14
CA PRO A 58 -1.48 7.85 4.18
C PRO A 58 -2.39 8.97 4.71
N CYS A 59 -1.86 9.93 5.46
CA CYS A 59 -2.64 11.00 6.07
C CYS A 59 -2.78 12.26 5.20
N SER A 60 -1.98 12.38 4.13
CA SER A 60 -1.92 13.59 3.29
C SER A 60 -2.45 13.38 1.86
N CYS A 61 -2.92 12.17 1.57
CA CYS A 61 -3.28 11.76 0.21
C CYS A 61 -4.80 11.71 0.05
N ASP A 62 -5.34 12.64 -0.75
CA ASP A 62 -6.71 12.57 -1.26
C ASP A 62 -6.78 11.52 -2.38
N LEU A 63 -6.83 10.25 -2.00
CA LEU A 63 -6.92 9.14 -2.95
C LEU A 63 -8.31 8.51 -2.90
N PRO A 64 -8.92 8.22 -4.07
CA PRO A 64 -10.19 7.48 -4.13
C PRO A 64 -10.08 6.10 -3.48
N GLU A 65 -8.91 5.48 -3.59
CA GLU A 65 -8.56 4.21 -2.96
C GLU A 65 -7.58 4.44 -1.82
N VAL A 66 -7.86 3.82 -0.68
CA VAL A 66 -6.95 3.86 0.47
C VAL A 66 -5.60 3.26 0.10
N PRO A 67 -4.48 3.89 0.46
CA PRO A 67 -3.19 3.27 0.27
C PRO A 67 -3.01 2.10 1.24
N LYS A 68 -2.07 1.21 0.94
CA LYS A 68 -1.94 -0.09 1.62
C LYS A 68 -0.64 -0.16 2.40
N VAL A 69 -0.68 -0.66 3.64
CA VAL A 69 0.54 -0.87 4.45
C VAL A 69 1.47 -1.81 3.68
N THR A 70 2.73 -1.40 3.53
CA THR A 70 3.73 -2.17 2.77
C THR A 70 3.93 -3.58 3.33
N MET A 71 4.14 -4.55 2.43
CA MET A 71 4.62 -5.88 2.81
C MET A 71 6.13 -6.05 2.59
N TYR A 72 6.76 -5.18 1.81
CA TYR A 72 8.17 -5.28 1.46
C TYR A 72 9.10 -4.80 2.56
N LEU A 73 8.70 -3.73 3.24
CA LEU A 73 9.45 -3.12 4.33
C LEU A 73 8.53 -2.98 5.55
N PRO A 74 8.02 -4.09 6.11
CA PRO A 74 6.96 -4.07 7.12
C PRO A 74 7.35 -3.22 8.33
N GLU A 75 8.63 -3.23 8.72
CA GLU A 75 9.13 -2.48 9.88
C GLU A 75 9.63 -1.07 9.57
N ALA A 76 9.71 -0.70 8.29
CA ALA A 76 10.11 0.66 7.93
C ALA A 76 9.03 1.68 8.29
N SER A 77 9.47 2.87 8.66
CA SER A 77 8.60 3.99 8.98
C SER A 77 9.11 5.30 8.37
N PHE A 78 8.17 6.21 8.12
CA PHE A 78 8.44 7.58 7.73
C PHE A 78 7.60 8.50 8.61
N THR A 79 8.21 9.48 9.26
CA THR A 79 7.52 10.37 10.23
C THR A 79 6.77 9.62 11.34
N GLY A 80 7.30 8.48 11.78
CA GLY A 80 6.69 7.66 12.83
C GLY A 80 5.49 6.80 12.38
N LYS A 81 5.13 6.81 11.09
CA LYS A 81 4.06 6.00 10.50
C LYS A 81 4.65 4.89 9.64
N SER A 82 3.97 3.76 9.52
CA SER A 82 4.34 2.73 8.54
C SER A 82 4.43 3.29 7.12
N LEU A 83 5.21 2.65 6.25
CA LEU A 83 5.16 2.97 4.83
C LEU A 83 3.88 2.40 4.20
N TYR A 84 3.23 3.22 3.37
CA TYR A 84 2.05 2.83 2.61
C TYR A 84 2.35 2.94 1.12
N TYR A 85 1.88 2.00 0.30
CA TYR A 85 2.03 2.07 -1.15
C TYR A 85 0.70 2.35 -1.85
N SER A 86 0.77 2.96 -3.03
CA SER A 86 -0.36 3.15 -3.94
C SER A 86 0.09 3.01 -5.39
N TYR A 87 -0.69 2.25 -6.17
CA TYR A 87 -0.55 2.18 -7.62
C TYR A 87 -1.31 3.34 -8.30
N GLU A 88 -2.44 3.72 -7.69
CA GLU A 88 -3.37 4.74 -8.16
C GLU A 88 -2.74 6.12 -8.19
N THR A 89 -1.91 6.45 -7.19
CA THR A 89 -1.10 7.67 -7.15
C THR A 89 -0.20 7.79 -8.39
N CYS A 90 0.21 6.66 -8.96
CA CYS A 90 1.04 6.59 -10.15
C CYS A 90 0.24 6.32 -11.44
N GLY A 91 -1.10 6.40 -11.38
CA GLY A 91 -1.99 6.17 -12.51
C GLY A 91 -2.05 4.71 -12.98
N SER A 92 -1.62 3.76 -12.16
CA SER A 92 -1.70 2.34 -12.48
C SER A 92 -2.81 1.66 -11.68
N PRO A 93 -3.47 0.62 -12.22
CA PRO A 93 -4.44 -0.15 -11.45
C PRO A 93 -3.74 -1.09 -10.48
N ASP A 94 -4.32 -1.28 -9.30
CA ASP A 94 -3.80 -2.26 -8.35
C ASP A 94 -4.34 -3.67 -8.62
N THR A 95 -3.59 -4.43 -9.42
CA THR A 95 -3.82 -5.86 -9.64
C THR A 95 -2.92 -6.75 -8.77
N PHE A 96 -2.14 -6.15 -7.85
CA PHE A 96 -1.21 -6.82 -6.96
C PHE A 96 -1.88 -7.22 -5.64
N THR A 97 -2.43 -6.23 -4.92
CA THR A 97 -2.78 -6.33 -3.49
C THR A 97 -3.69 -7.50 -3.19
N LYS A 98 -4.77 -7.68 -3.95
CA LYS A 98 -5.80 -8.67 -3.68
C LYS A 98 -5.27 -10.11 -3.68
N LYS A 99 -4.33 -10.43 -4.58
CA LYS A 99 -3.84 -11.79 -4.81
C LYS A 99 -2.48 -12.04 -4.17
N TRP A 100 -1.63 -11.01 -4.12
CA TRP A 100 -0.21 -11.15 -3.78
C TRP A 100 0.15 -10.57 -2.41
N ASN A 101 -0.67 -9.66 -1.85
CA ASN A 101 -0.53 -9.17 -0.48
C ASN A 101 -1.65 -9.73 0.42
N LEU A 102 -1.57 -11.02 0.76
CA LEU A 102 -2.63 -11.72 1.51
C LEU A 102 -2.94 -11.09 2.88
N GLU A 103 -1.95 -10.48 3.51
CA GLU A 103 -2.07 -9.77 4.79
C GLU A 103 -2.29 -8.26 4.61
N ALA A 104 -2.66 -7.80 3.42
CA ALA A 104 -3.15 -6.44 3.25
C ALA A 104 -4.39 -6.25 4.12
N CYS A 105 -4.47 -5.14 4.85
CA CYS A 105 -5.61 -4.87 5.73
C CYS A 105 -6.93 -4.92 4.95
N VAL A 106 -6.96 -4.34 3.75
CA VAL A 106 -8.15 -4.33 2.88
C VAL A 106 -8.63 -5.70 2.41
N ASN A 107 -7.79 -6.74 2.52
CA ASN A 107 -8.16 -8.12 2.18
C ASN A 107 -8.81 -8.87 3.36
N GLN A 108 -8.79 -8.29 4.57
CA GLN A 108 -9.35 -8.95 5.75
C GLN A 108 -10.86 -8.71 5.84
N GLN A 109 -11.61 -9.81 5.91
CA GLN A 109 -13.07 -9.81 5.80
C GLN A 109 -13.80 -9.51 7.11
N ASP A 110 -13.14 -9.75 8.25
CA ASP A 110 -13.74 -9.64 9.57
C ASP A 110 -12.77 -9.00 10.57
N LYS A 111 -13.33 -8.58 11.70
CA LYS A 111 -12.61 -7.86 12.76
C LYS A 111 -11.48 -8.72 13.31
N GLU A 112 -11.74 -9.99 13.55
CA GLU A 112 -10.80 -10.93 14.14
C GLU A 112 -9.55 -11.07 13.26
N ARG A 113 -9.72 -11.32 11.95
CA ARG A 113 -8.63 -11.39 10.97
C ARG A 113 -7.90 -10.05 10.80
N CYS A 114 -8.61 -8.94 10.97
CA CYS A 114 -8.00 -7.62 10.91
C CYS A 114 -7.07 -7.38 12.10
N GLU A 115 -7.54 -7.63 13.31
CA GLU A 115 -6.88 -7.22 14.55
C GLU A 115 -5.72 -8.15 14.96
N VAL A 116 -5.64 -9.37 14.39
CA VAL A 116 -4.47 -10.27 14.59
C VAL A 116 -3.24 -9.82 13.81
N LEU A 117 -3.37 -8.96 12.81
CA LEU A 117 -2.23 -8.50 12.01
C LEU A 117 -1.43 -7.43 12.78
N LYS A 118 -0.23 -7.83 13.22
CA LYS A 118 0.71 -6.98 13.97
C LYS A 118 2.02 -6.79 13.21
N LYS A 119 2.71 -5.71 13.53
CA LYS A 119 4.12 -5.46 13.20
C LYS A 119 5.03 -6.09 14.25
N GLU A 120 6.33 -6.07 14.04
CA GLU A 120 7.28 -6.38 15.11
C GLU A 120 7.05 -5.46 16.33
N GLY A 121 7.34 -5.98 17.52
CA GLY A 121 7.04 -5.27 18.78
C GLY A 121 5.55 -5.25 19.17
N GLY A 122 4.67 -5.92 18.42
CA GLY A 122 3.26 -6.10 18.78
C GLY A 122 2.36 -4.92 18.44
N HIS A 123 2.88 -3.93 17.70
CA HIS A 123 2.09 -2.80 17.20
C HIS A 123 1.06 -3.26 16.17
N ASN A 124 -0.11 -2.63 16.13
CA ASN A 124 -1.14 -2.97 15.15
C ASN A 124 -0.67 -2.60 13.74
N LYS A 125 -0.68 -3.55 12.81
CA LYS A 125 -0.52 -3.28 11.37
C LYS A 125 -1.84 -2.78 10.79
N CYS A 126 -2.94 -3.40 11.22
CA CYS A 126 -4.28 -3.11 10.76
C CYS A 126 -5.22 -2.78 11.93
N ALA A 127 -6.30 -2.07 11.65
CA ALA A 127 -7.36 -1.74 12.60
C ALA A 127 -8.74 -1.83 11.92
N TRP A 128 -9.73 -2.32 12.68
CA TRP A 128 -11.10 -2.43 12.22
C TRP A 128 -11.83 -1.08 12.37
N THR A 129 -12.47 -0.62 11.29
CA THR A 129 -13.21 0.65 11.28
C THR A 129 -14.64 0.53 11.83
N GLY A 130 -15.11 -0.70 12.06
CA GLY A 130 -16.52 -1.03 12.28
C GLY A 130 -17.15 -1.70 11.05
N THR A 131 -16.72 -1.36 9.84
CA THR A 131 -17.27 -1.90 8.58
C THR A 131 -16.24 -2.63 7.73
N ARG A 132 -14.97 -2.20 7.76
CA ARG A 132 -13.87 -2.79 6.98
C ARG A 132 -12.51 -2.66 7.69
N CYS A 133 -11.55 -3.47 7.27
CA CYS A 133 -10.19 -3.45 7.82
C CYS A 133 -9.27 -2.50 7.03
N LEU A 134 -8.59 -1.60 7.73
CA LEU A 134 -7.66 -0.62 7.15
C LEU A 134 -6.32 -0.64 7.89
N GLY A 135 -5.30 0.00 7.34
CA GLY A 135 -4.03 0.20 8.05
C GLY A 135 -4.24 0.97 9.35
N ALA A 136 -3.56 0.57 10.42
CA ALA A 136 -3.83 1.07 11.78
C ALA A 136 -3.72 2.59 11.87
N GLU A 137 -2.75 3.19 11.17
CA GLU A 137 -2.53 4.63 11.18
C GLU A 137 -3.69 5.39 10.53
N LEU A 138 -4.27 4.86 9.45
CA LEU A 138 -5.46 5.46 8.83
C LEU A 138 -6.63 5.54 9.82
N VAL A 139 -6.77 4.56 10.71
CA VAL A 139 -7.92 4.46 11.63
C VAL A 139 -7.71 5.24 12.92
N ALA A 140 -6.50 5.20 13.48
CA ALA A 140 -6.26 5.63 14.86
C ALA A 140 -5.18 6.71 15.00
N HIS A 141 -4.44 7.04 13.94
CA HIS A 141 -3.37 8.04 14.06
C HIS A 141 -3.94 9.47 14.10
N PRO A 142 -3.55 10.32 15.06
CA PRO A 142 -4.09 11.68 15.19
C PRO A 142 -3.89 12.58 13.97
N LEU A 143 -2.88 12.30 13.14
CA LEU A 143 -2.63 13.04 11.90
C LEU A 143 -3.50 12.57 10.72
N CYS A 144 -4.15 11.41 10.82
CA CYS A 144 -4.97 10.80 9.77
C CYS A 144 -6.48 11.03 10.00
N THR A 145 -6.85 12.00 10.83
CA THR A 145 -8.25 12.32 11.12
C THR A 145 -9.00 12.70 9.84
N GLY A 146 -10.23 12.19 9.69
CA GLY A 146 -11.08 12.44 8.52
C GLY A 146 -10.81 11.56 7.29
N VAL A 147 -9.66 10.87 7.20
CA VAL A 147 -9.35 10.00 6.06
C VAL A 147 -10.31 8.81 6.00
N VAL A 148 -10.65 8.20 7.14
CA VAL A 148 -11.62 7.09 7.18
C VAL A 148 -13.03 7.55 6.82
N ASP A 149 -13.39 8.79 7.13
CA ASP A 149 -14.74 9.30 6.87
C ASP A 149 -14.93 9.58 5.36
N ALA A 150 -13.93 10.14 4.68
CA ALA A 150 -13.90 10.23 3.22
C ALA A 150 -14.00 8.86 2.54
N VAL A 151 -13.43 7.84 3.17
CA VAL A 151 -13.42 6.45 2.69
C VAL A 151 -14.75 5.73 2.94
N LYS A 152 -15.49 6.06 4.01
CA LYS A 152 -16.85 5.56 4.27
C LYS A 152 -17.85 6.08 3.23
N GLU A 153 -17.61 7.25 2.67
CA GLU A 153 -18.45 7.88 1.64
C GLU A 153 -18.14 7.35 0.21
N GLY A 154 -17.03 6.60 0.07
CA GLY A 154 -16.47 6.13 -1.20
C GLY A 154 -17.12 4.91 -1.86
N GLU A 155 -18.22 4.34 -1.34
CA GLU A 155 -19.11 3.48 -2.15
C GLU A 155 -20.02 4.30 -3.09
N ALA A 156 -19.88 5.63 -3.13
CA ALA A 156 -20.64 6.48 -4.05
C ALA A 156 -19.82 7.65 -4.64
N LEU A 157 -18.60 7.43 -5.13
CA LEU A 157 -18.02 8.34 -6.13
C LEU A 157 -18.46 7.92 -7.53
N ALA A 158 -19.75 8.12 -7.80
CA ALA A 158 -20.27 8.18 -9.15
C ALA A 158 -19.62 9.36 -9.89
N ALA A 159 -19.34 9.12 -11.18
CA ALA A 159 -18.65 10.00 -12.11
C ALA A 159 -19.04 11.50 -12.01
N PRO A 160 -18.11 12.43 -12.33
CA PRO A 160 -18.43 13.85 -12.39
C PRO A 160 -19.58 14.07 -13.38
N LYS A 161 -20.67 14.68 -12.89
CA LYS A 161 -21.74 15.17 -13.76
C LYS A 161 -21.12 16.21 -14.70
N SER A 162 -21.03 15.85 -15.97
CA SER A 162 -20.91 16.78 -17.09
C SER A 162 -22.04 17.82 -16.96
N GLY A 163 -21.71 18.98 -16.41
CA GLY A 163 -22.57 20.15 -16.39
C GLY A 163 -22.38 20.88 -17.71
N SER A 164 -23.40 20.85 -18.55
CA SER A 164 -23.50 21.69 -19.74
C SER A 164 -23.45 23.17 -19.36
N VAL A 165 -22.60 23.92 -20.04
CA VAL A 165 -22.77 25.35 -20.32
C VAL A 165 -22.68 25.51 -21.83
#